data_AF-A0A8I0SUL7-F1
#
_entry.id   AF-A0A8I0SUL7-F1
#
_cell.length_a   1.000
_cell.length_b   1.000
_cell.length_c   1.000
_cell.angle_alpha   90.00
_cell.angle_beta   90.00
_cell.angle_gamma   90.00
#
_symmetry.space_group_name_H-M   'P 1'
#
loop_
_entity.id
_entity.type
_entity.pdbx_description
1 polymer ?
#
loop_
_entity_poly.entity_id
_entity_poly.type
_entity_poly.pdbx_seq_one_letter_code
_entity_poly.pdbx_strand_id
1 'polypeptide(L)'
;MWKYREYGIYDRLTLWGYKHKTVNHGQGEYARDEDGDGFHEVHVNTMEGFWSLLRSWLRPHRGISQEKLPSYLSFFQFTHNLKVRGKRLLHSLLVLLVG
;
A
#
# COMPACT_ATOMS: atom_id res chain seq x y z
N MET A 1 0.31 -20.97 20.62
CA MET A 1 -0.34 -20.92 19.28
C MET A 1 -0.70 -19.48 18.99
N TRP A 2 0.13 -18.76 18.23
CA TRP A 2 -0.09 -17.35 17.91
C TRP A 2 -1.13 -17.26 16.78
N LYS A 3 -2.36 -16.94 17.16
CA LYS A 3 -3.42 -16.59 16.21
C LYS A 3 -3.01 -15.21 15.64
N TYR A 4 -2.57 -15.14 14.39
CA TYR A 4 -2.51 -13.87 13.65
C TYR A 4 -3.95 -13.37 13.50
N ARG A 5 -4.48 -12.82 14.60
CA ARG A 5 -5.74 -12.10 14.60
C ARG A 5 -5.41 -10.73 14.04
N GLU A 6 -6.15 -10.40 13.01
CA GLU A 6 -6.34 -9.03 12.56
C GLU A 6 -6.39 -8.03 13.73
N TYR A 7 -5.71 -6.89 13.57
CA TYR A 7 -5.76 -5.84 14.59
C TYR A 7 -7.19 -5.33 14.74
N GLY A 8 -7.70 -5.27 15.97
CA GLY A 8 -9.08 -4.84 16.25
C GLY A 8 -9.43 -3.41 15.80
N ILE A 9 -8.44 -2.61 15.37
CA ILE A 9 -8.69 -1.34 14.68
C ILE A 9 -9.48 -1.52 13.37
N TYR A 10 -9.39 -2.70 12.74
CA TYR A 10 -10.05 -3.01 11.48
C TYR A 10 -11.49 -3.50 11.65
N ASP A 11 -11.93 -3.83 12.87
CA ASP A 11 -13.28 -4.33 13.16
C ASP A 11 -14.38 -3.34 12.73
N ARG A 12 -14.06 -2.04 12.68
CA ARG A 12 -14.99 -0.97 12.30
C ARG A 12 -14.97 -0.62 10.81
N LEU A 13 -14.11 -1.23 10.00
CA LEU A 13 -14.02 -0.90 8.57
C LEU A 13 -15.35 -1.08 7.85
N THR A 14 -16.06 -2.18 8.12
CA THR A 14 -17.39 -2.43 7.55
C THR A 14 -18.41 -1.37 7.97
N LEU A 15 -18.35 -0.90 9.23
CA LEU A 15 -19.22 0.18 9.72
C LEU A 15 -18.95 1.52 9.02
N TRP A 16 -17.70 1.74 8.59
CA TRP A 16 -17.32 2.92 7.82
C TRP A 16 -17.58 2.77 6.31
N GLY A 17 -18.22 1.68 5.88
CA GLY A 17 -18.57 1.44 4.48
C GLY A 17 -17.45 0.82 3.64
N TYR A 18 -16.33 0.43 4.25
CA TYR A 18 -15.26 -0.26 3.53
C TYR A 18 -15.58 -1.75 3.39
N LYS A 19 -15.33 -2.30 2.19
CA LYS A 19 -15.28 -3.76 2.00
C LYS A 19 -14.03 -4.28 2.70
N HIS A 20 -14.22 -5.25 3.59
CA HIS A 20 -13.14 -5.80 4.40
C HIS A 20 -13.11 -7.33 4.30
N LYS A 21 -11.93 -7.88 4.01
CA LYS A 21 -11.69 -9.31 3.79
C LYS A 21 -10.35 -9.68 4.43
N THR A 22 -10.23 -10.92 4.88
CA THR A 22 -9.06 -11.39 5.63
C THR A 22 -8.58 -12.74 5.15
N VAL A 23 -7.26 -12.96 5.25
CA VAL A 23 -6.60 -14.26 5.13
C VAL A 23 -6.04 -14.67 6.50
N ASN A 24 -6.00 -15.98 6.77
CA ASN A 24 -5.45 -16.53 7.99
C ASN A 24 -4.12 -17.25 7.74
N HIS A 25 -3.02 -16.51 7.87
CA HIS A 25 -1.67 -17.07 7.72
C HIS A 25 -1.37 -18.20 8.72
N GLY A 26 -2.04 -18.22 9.88
CA GLY A 26 -1.90 -19.30 10.87
C GLY A 26 -2.49 -20.64 10.41
N GLN A 27 -3.31 -20.64 9.37
CA GLN A 27 -3.82 -21.83 8.69
C GLN A 27 -3.09 -22.13 7.38
N GLY A 28 -2.00 -21.42 7.08
CA GLY A 28 -1.30 -21.53 5.80
C GLY A 28 -2.06 -20.89 4.63
N GLU A 29 -3.08 -20.07 4.91
CA GLU A 29 -3.81 -19.30 3.91
C GLU A 29 -3.08 -17.98 3.64
N TYR A 30 -2.56 -17.81 2.43
CA TYR A 30 -1.82 -16.59 2.01
C TYR A 30 -2.55 -15.79 0.93
N ALA A 31 -3.46 -16.45 0.21
CA ALA A 31 -4.36 -15.85 -0.75
C ALA A 31 -5.64 -16.72 -0.76
N ARG A 32 -6.80 -16.12 -1.00
CA ARG A 32 -8.07 -16.83 -1.15
C ARG A 32 -8.73 -16.44 -2.46
N ASP A 33 -9.14 -17.47 -3.18
CA ASP A 33 -10.02 -17.44 -4.35
C ASP A 33 -11.47 -17.58 -3.84
N GLU A 34 -12.28 -16.53 -3.99
CA GLU A 34 -13.66 -16.54 -3.49
C GLU A 34 -14.65 -17.21 -4.45
N ASP A 35 -14.35 -17.30 -5.75
CA ASP A 35 -15.28 -17.77 -6.78
C ASP A 35 -14.84 -19.05 -7.51
N GLY A 36 -13.63 -19.53 -7.25
CA GLY A 36 -13.07 -20.78 -7.75
C GLY A 36 -12.52 -20.68 -9.18
N ASP A 37 -12.30 -19.47 -9.71
CA ASP A 37 -11.80 -19.26 -11.07
C ASP A 37 -10.26 -19.39 -11.20
N GLY A 38 -9.56 -19.57 -10.07
CA GLY A 38 -8.11 -19.67 -9.97
C GLY A 38 -7.40 -18.32 -9.77
N PHE A 39 -8.11 -17.20 -9.88
CA PHE A 39 -7.68 -15.89 -9.42
C PHE A 39 -7.91 -15.79 -7.91
N HIS A 40 -7.00 -15.12 -7.21
CA HIS A 40 -7.14 -14.97 -5.77
C HIS A 40 -7.35 -13.48 -5.46
N GLU A 41 -8.58 -13.08 -5.18
CA GLU A 41 -8.96 -11.67 -4.95
C GLU A 41 -8.53 -11.19 -3.57
N VAL A 42 -8.52 -12.10 -2.58
CA VAL A 42 -8.26 -11.75 -1.19
C VAL A 42 -6.83 -12.11 -0.86
N HIS A 43 -5.96 -11.10 -0.88
CA HIS A 43 -4.55 -11.25 -0.54
C HIS A 43 -3.96 -9.91 -0.05
N VAL A 44 -2.81 -9.98 0.63
CA VAL A 44 -2.11 -8.78 1.13
C VAL A 44 -0.94 -8.33 0.22
N ASN A 45 -0.60 -9.11 -0.82
CA ASN A 45 0.55 -8.87 -1.70
C ASN A 45 0.61 -7.44 -2.29
N THR A 46 -0.54 -6.82 -2.57
CA THR A 46 -0.57 -5.45 -3.10
C THR A 46 0.03 -4.45 -2.10
N MET A 47 -0.38 -4.54 -0.84
CA MET A 47 0.10 -3.65 0.22
C MET A 47 1.55 -3.99 0.60
N GLU A 48 1.90 -5.28 0.67
CA GLU A 48 3.28 -5.71 0.89
C GLU A 48 4.23 -5.23 -0.22
N GLY A 49 3.79 -5.29 -1.47
CA GLY A 49 4.50 -4.75 -2.63
C GLY A 49 4.69 -3.24 -2.52
N PHE A 50 3.64 -2.50 -2.16
CA PHE A 50 3.71 -1.06 -1.93
C PHE A 50 4.76 -0.69 -0.88
N TRP A 51 4.75 -1.37 0.28
CA TRP A 51 5.73 -1.12 1.35
C TRP A 51 7.16 -1.50 0.96
N SER A 52 7.32 -2.57 0.17
CA SER A 52 8.64 -2.99 -0.34
C SER A 52 9.23 -1.94 -1.27
N LEU A 53 8.40 -1.34 -2.13
CA LEU A 53 8.78 -0.21 -2.98
C LEU A 53 9.10 1.04 -2.18
N LEU A 54 8.23 1.43 -1.24
CA LEU A 54 8.43 2.61 -0.40
C LEU A 54 9.73 2.51 0.39
N ARG A 55 9.99 1.38 1.05
CA ARG A 55 11.23 1.15 1.80
C ARG A 55 12.46 1.31 0.93
N SER A 56 12.43 0.74 -0.28
CA SER A 56 13.52 0.87 -1.25
C SER A 56 13.71 2.31 -1.71
N TRP A 57 12.61 3.04 -1.93
CA TRP A 57 12.61 4.44 -2.32
C TRP A 57 13.14 5.37 -1.22
N LEU A 58 12.85 5.09 0.05
CA LEU A 58 13.32 5.89 1.19
C LEU A 58 14.78 5.59 1.57
N ARG A 59 15.29 4.41 1.22
CA ARG A 59 16.63 3.92 1.61
C ARG A 59 17.78 4.90 1.32
N PRO A 60 17.84 5.60 0.16
CA PRO A 60 18.91 6.53 -0.16
C PRO A 60 18.98 7.74 0.77
N HIS A 61 17.87 8.12 1.43
CA HIS A 61 17.83 9.30 2.29
C HIS A 61 18.52 9.11 3.64
N ARG A 62 18.90 7.87 4.01
CA ARG A 62 19.67 7.54 5.24
C ARG A 62 19.03 8.01 6.56
N GLY A 63 17.73 8.32 6.55
CA GLY A 63 16.99 8.89 7.67
C GLY A 63 16.23 10.14 7.24
N ILE A 64 15.00 10.29 7.71
CA ILE A 64 14.13 11.43 7.37
C ILE A 64 13.57 11.97 8.67
N SER A 65 13.57 13.30 8.84
CA SER A 65 12.95 13.92 10.02
C SER A 65 11.44 13.64 10.03
N GLN A 66 10.86 13.43 11.21
CA GLN A 66 9.43 13.15 11.33
C GLN A 66 8.57 14.28 10.74
N GLU A 67 9.01 15.54 10.89
CA GLU A 67 8.35 16.71 10.30
C GLU A 67 8.31 16.66 8.77
N LYS A 68 9.36 16.14 8.12
CA LYS A 68 9.45 16.08 6.65
C LYS A 68 8.86 14.79 6.06
N LEU A 69 8.68 13.76 6.89
CA LEU A 69 8.15 12.46 6.46
C LEU A 69 6.85 12.58 5.63
N PRO A 70 5.85 13.40 5.99
CA PRO A 70 4.65 13.57 5.19
C PRO A 70 4.94 13.97 3.74
N SER A 71 5.86 14.92 3.50
CA SER A 71 6.20 15.36 2.13
C SER A 71 6.85 14.26 1.29
N TYR A 72 7.70 13.43 1.90
CA TYR A 72 8.31 12.28 1.22
C TYR A 72 7.27 11.22 0.86
N LEU A 73 6.36 10.92 1.78
CA LEU A 73 5.27 9.98 1.54
C LEU A 73 4.32 10.47 0.45
N SER A 74 3.92 11.75 0.49
CA SER A 74 3.06 12.36 -0.53
C SER A 74 3.71 12.32 -1.91
N PHE A 75 5.01 12.63 -2.00
CA PHE A 75 5.72 12.58 -3.27
C PHE A 75 5.87 11.15 -3.79
N PHE A 76 6.18 10.19 -2.92
CA PHE A 76 6.19 8.77 -3.30
C PHE A 76 4.82 8.32 -3.82
N GLN A 77 3.74 8.61 -3.08
CA GLN A 77 2.37 8.28 -3.47
C GLN A 77 2.02 8.86 -4.85
N PHE A 78 2.35 10.14 -5.07
CA PHE A 78 2.15 10.80 -6.36
C PHE A 78 2.87 10.05 -7.50
N THR A 79 4.17 9.78 -7.33
CA THR A 79 4.97 9.07 -8.36
C THR A 79 4.48 7.64 -8.59
N HIS A 80 4.11 6.93 -7.53
CA HIS A 80 3.61 5.56 -7.57
C HIS A 80 2.28 5.48 -8.33
N ASN A 81 1.36 6.41 -8.06
CA ASN A 81 0.03 6.43 -8.67
C ASN A 81 0.06 6.82 -10.15
N LEU A 82 0.95 7.73 -10.54
CA LEU A 82 1.11 8.10 -11.94
C LEU A 82 1.73 7.00 -12.80
N LYS A 83 2.47 6.05 -12.19
CA LYS A 83 3.17 4.96 -12.89
C LYS A 83 4.14 5.46 -13.99
N VAL A 84 4.62 6.70 -13.89
CA VAL A 84 5.61 7.31 -14.80
C VAL A 84 6.90 7.62 -14.06
N ARG A 85 8.03 7.57 -14.78
CA ARG A 85 9.38 7.73 -14.20
C ARG A 85 10.21 8.74 -14.99
N GLY A 86 11.25 9.26 -14.35
CA GLY A 86 12.22 10.16 -14.97
C GLY A 86 11.61 11.46 -15.47
N LYS A 87 12.08 11.97 -16.62
CA LYS A 87 11.67 13.28 -17.15
C LYS A 87 10.15 13.42 -17.38
N ARG A 88 9.43 12.32 -17.57
CA ARG A 88 7.96 12.33 -17.76
C ARG A 88 7.20 12.79 -16.52
N LEU A 89 7.79 12.66 -15.32
CA LEU A 89 7.21 13.18 -14.09
C LEU A 89 7.13 14.72 -14.07
N LEU A 90 8.04 15.40 -14.75
CA LEU A 90 8.11 16.87 -14.71
C LEU A 90 6.82 17.51 -15.22
N HIS A 91 6.26 16.98 -16.31
CA HIS A 91 5.01 17.49 -16.85
C HIS A 91 3.86 17.32 -15.84
N SER A 92 3.71 16.12 -15.25
CA SER A 92 2.68 15.87 -14.25
C SER A 92 2.85 16.71 -12.99
N LEU A 93 4.08 17.00 -12.58
CA LEU A 93 4.37 17.88 -11.44
C LEU A 93 3.98 19.34 -11.74
N LEU A 94 4.28 19.83 -12.94
CA LEU A 94 3.90 21.18 -13.35
C LEU A 94 2.38 21.34 -13.40
N VAL A 95 1.67 20.36 -13.96
CA VAL A 95 0.20 20.36 -13.96
C VAL A 95 -0.36 20.36 -12.54
N LEU A 96 0.21 19.58 -11.62
CA LEU A 96 -0.27 19.54 -10.23
C LEU A 96 -0.03 20.86 -9.47
N LEU A 97 1.09 21.54 -9.73
CA LEU A 97 1.53 22.70 -8.94
C LEU A 97 1.07 24.05 -9.51
N VAL A 98 0.81 24.13 -10.81
CA VAL A 98 0.52 25.39 -11.52
C VAL A 98 -0.78 25.31 -12.33
N GLY A 99 -1.31 24.11 -12.56
CA GLY A 99 -2.54 23.88 -13.32
C GLY A 99 -3.83 24.04 -12.50
#